data_AF-A0A183B564-F1
#
_entry.id   AF-A0A183B564-F1
#
_cell.length_a   1.000
_cell.length_b   1.000
_cell.length_c   1.000
_cell.angle_alpha   90.00
_cell.angle_beta   90.00
_cell.angle_gamma   90.00
#
_symmetry.space_group_name_H-M   'P 1'
#
loop_
_entity.id
_entity.type
_entity.pdbx_description
1 polymer ?
#
loop_
_entity_poly.entity_id
_entity_poly.type
_entity_poly.pdbx_seq_one_letter_code
_entity_poly.pdbx_strand_id
1 'polypeptide(L)'
;MQLNAQTLVLVLFSLSTFQSGSVDASCCCGCPDVFDHFLCNALSWANPIEPRPPQTNVVFEATPQVKQWLLDNMINYICAVPNNLFVVFIKSVSSSRSYITQVVRIDPRQYVRWNSTLLNPFGSPTFHAETPYLLFSNKKLPVVKDSSKLDLGSMPALTTFIPLRDLTSTIDTVYRRWVNFTEQANSTTTEPILCLRLEWLDYLIQYIGLL
;
A
#
# COMPACT_ATOMS: atom_id res chain seq x y z
N MET A 1 -52.63 36.52 1.88
CA MET A 1 -52.42 35.89 3.19
C MET A 1 -51.38 34.79 3.02
N GLN A 2 -50.24 34.94 3.70
CA GLN A 2 -49.16 33.96 3.77
C GLN A 2 -49.60 32.69 4.49
N LEU A 3 -49.06 31.55 4.09
CA LEU A 3 -48.82 30.39 4.94
C LEU A 3 -47.38 29.91 4.70
N ASN A 4 -46.47 30.48 5.48
CA ASN A 4 -45.22 29.85 5.94
C ASN A 4 -45.60 28.72 6.92
N ALA A 5 -44.81 27.70 7.26
CA ALA A 5 -43.56 27.08 6.81
C ALA A 5 -43.33 25.92 7.82
N GLN A 6 -42.51 24.92 7.46
CA GLN A 6 -41.87 23.91 8.35
C GLN A 6 -42.82 22.79 8.86
N THR A 7 -42.58 21.49 8.63
CA THR A 7 -41.45 20.66 9.11
C THR A 7 -41.62 19.26 8.44
N LEU A 8 -40.64 18.74 7.66
CA LEU A 8 -39.71 17.63 8.02
C LEU A 8 -40.43 16.36 8.58
N VAL A 9 -40.15 15.09 8.22
CA VAL A 9 -39.11 14.41 7.43
C VAL A 9 -39.31 12.88 7.58
N LEU A 10 -38.67 12.05 6.73
CA LEU A 10 -38.37 10.60 6.92
C LEU A 10 -39.61 9.65 6.88
N VAL A 11 -39.68 8.55 6.12
CA VAL A 11 -38.75 7.43 5.89
C VAL A 11 -39.28 6.71 4.62
N LEU A 12 -38.60 6.72 3.47
CA LEU A 12 -37.54 5.76 3.09
C LEU A 12 -37.94 4.29 3.33
N PHE A 13 -38.62 3.62 2.40
CA PHE A 13 -38.28 2.24 2.06
C PHE A 13 -39.05 1.78 0.81
N SER A 14 -38.31 1.10 -0.05
CA SER A 14 -38.73 0.27 -1.19
C SER A 14 -38.66 0.92 -2.58
N LEU A 15 -37.92 0.21 -3.43
CA LEU A 15 -37.67 0.39 -4.86
C LEU A 15 -36.54 1.32 -5.30
N SER A 16 -35.30 0.97 -4.95
CA SER A 16 -34.18 1.15 -5.87
C SER A 16 -33.98 -0.13 -6.69
N THR A 17 -34.51 -0.09 -7.91
CA THR A 17 -34.12 -0.97 -9.01
C THR A 17 -32.64 -0.76 -9.31
N PHE A 18 -31.83 -1.80 -9.18
CA PHE A 18 -30.49 -1.84 -9.76
C PHE A 18 -30.63 -1.87 -11.28
N GLN A 19 -30.47 -0.70 -11.90
CA GLN A 19 -30.27 -0.58 -13.33
C GLN A 19 -28.79 -0.28 -13.56
N SER A 20 -28.11 -1.19 -14.25
CA SER A 20 -26.72 -1.09 -14.66
C SER A 20 -26.53 0.11 -15.58
N GLY A 21 -25.99 1.20 -15.05
CA GLY A 21 -25.46 2.31 -15.83
C GLY A 21 -23.96 2.13 -16.02
N SER A 22 -23.55 1.70 -17.21
CA SER A 22 -22.22 1.96 -17.74
C SER A 22 -22.03 3.47 -17.77
N VAL A 23 -21.18 4.01 -16.90
CA VAL A 23 -20.79 5.43 -16.98
C VAL A 23 -19.66 5.52 -17.98
N ASP A 24 -20.03 5.90 -19.20
CA ASP A 24 -19.09 6.34 -20.23
C ASP A 24 -18.19 7.44 -19.67
N ALA A 25 -16.90 7.31 -19.98
CA ALA A 25 -15.87 8.29 -19.67
C ALA A 25 -16.16 9.60 -20.39
N SER A 26 -16.85 10.51 -19.69
CA SER A 26 -16.92 11.92 -20.06
C SER A 26 -16.51 12.74 -18.85
N CYS A 27 -15.21 12.95 -18.70
CA CYS A 27 -14.64 13.97 -17.84
C CYS A 27 -13.48 14.63 -18.58
N CYS A 28 -13.81 15.60 -19.43
CA CYS A 28 -12.87 16.60 -19.96
C CYS A 28 -13.68 17.78 -20.50
N CYS A 29 -14.07 18.70 -19.61
CA CYS A 29 -14.23 20.14 -19.85
C CYS A 29 -14.91 20.78 -18.63
N GLY A 30 -14.11 21.45 -17.77
CA GLY A 30 -14.64 22.37 -16.75
C GLY A 30 -14.54 21.94 -15.28
N CYS A 31 -13.51 21.20 -14.87
CA CYS A 31 -13.27 20.92 -13.45
C CYS A 31 -12.60 22.14 -12.77
N PRO A 32 -13.21 22.79 -11.76
CA PRO A 32 -12.69 24.03 -11.17
C PRO A 32 -11.62 23.82 -10.09
N ASP A 33 -11.36 22.59 -9.64
CA ASP A 33 -10.43 22.32 -8.54
C ASP A 33 -9.28 21.34 -8.90
N VAL A 34 -8.19 21.48 -8.16
CA VAL A 34 -6.93 20.74 -8.35
C VAL A 34 -7.07 19.25 -7.98
N PHE A 35 -8.03 18.91 -7.11
CA PHE A 35 -8.27 17.55 -6.64
C PHE A 35 -8.96 16.72 -7.72
N ASP A 36 -9.91 17.31 -8.44
CA ASP A 36 -10.55 16.71 -9.61
C ASP A 36 -9.55 16.59 -10.78
N HIS A 37 -8.60 17.52 -10.90
CA HIS A 37 -7.53 17.40 -11.90
C HIS A 37 -6.55 16.27 -11.56
N PHE A 38 -6.26 16.05 -10.27
CA PHE A 38 -5.48 14.92 -9.77
C PHE A 38 -6.22 13.60 -10.01
N LEU A 39 -7.52 13.52 -9.70
CA LEU A 39 -8.31 12.32 -9.96
C LEU A 39 -8.42 12.04 -11.46
N CYS A 40 -8.60 13.06 -12.31
CA CYS A 40 -8.65 12.89 -13.76
C CYS A 40 -7.30 12.44 -14.35
N ASN A 41 -6.17 12.94 -13.83
CA ASN A 41 -4.84 12.48 -14.25
C ASN A 41 -4.49 11.12 -13.66
N ALA A 42 -4.90 10.81 -12.43
CA ALA A 42 -4.70 9.49 -11.83
C ALA A 42 -5.54 8.42 -12.55
N LEU A 43 -6.73 8.78 -13.01
CA LEU A 43 -7.63 7.90 -13.77
C LEU A 43 -7.28 7.82 -15.26
N SER A 44 -6.63 8.84 -15.87
CA SER A 44 -6.18 8.76 -17.27
C SER A 44 -4.98 7.82 -17.46
N TRP A 45 -4.30 7.44 -16.38
CA TRP A 45 -3.25 6.42 -16.37
C TRP A 45 -3.82 5.00 -16.19
N ALA A 46 -5.12 4.87 -15.90
CA ALA A 46 -5.82 3.59 -15.88
C ALA A 46 -6.17 3.15 -17.31
N ASN A 47 -5.16 2.82 -18.11
CA ASN A 47 -5.40 2.04 -19.32
C ASN A 47 -5.78 0.60 -18.92
N PRO A 48 -6.80 -0.01 -19.55
CA PRO A 48 -7.39 -1.27 -19.12
C PRO A 48 -6.58 -2.46 -19.65
N ILE A 49 -5.35 -2.64 -19.17
CA ILE A 49 -4.68 -3.93 -19.19
C ILE A 49 -3.97 -4.08 -17.86
N GLU A 50 -4.72 -4.50 -16.82
CA GLU A 50 -4.11 -5.05 -15.61
C GLU A 50 -3.24 -6.25 -16.04
N PRO A 51 -1.92 -6.22 -15.80
CA PRO A 51 -1.12 -7.43 -15.90
C PRO A 51 -1.69 -8.41 -14.87
N ARG A 52 -2.23 -9.55 -15.35
CA ARG A 52 -2.78 -10.58 -14.45
C ARG A 52 -1.72 -10.95 -13.42
N PRO A 53 -1.99 -10.74 -12.13
CA PRO A 53 -1.01 -11.08 -11.13
C PRO A 53 -0.97 -12.59 -10.87
N PRO A 54 0.14 -13.10 -10.29
CA PRO A 54 0.23 -14.49 -9.87
C PRO A 54 -0.92 -14.85 -8.92
N GLN A 55 -1.50 -16.03 -9.09
CA GLN A 55 -2.70 -16.55 -8.40
C GLN A 55 -2.50 -16.82 -6.88
N THR A 56 -1.44 -16.29 -6.26
CA THR A 56 -1.19 -16.45 -4.82
C THR A 56 -1.57 -15.18 -4.08
N ASN A 57 -2.19 -15.33 -2.89
CA ASN A 57 -2.52 -14.17 -2.05
C ASN A 57 -1.26 -13.35 -1.70
N VAL A 58 -0.13 -14.03 -1.53
CA VAL A 58 1.17 -13.44 -1.22
C VAL A 58 2.18 -13.75 -2.32
N VAL A 59 2.97 -12.75 -2.69
CA VAL A 59 4.07 -12.82 -3.67
C VAL A 59 5.39 -12.86 -2.92
N PHE A 60 6.19 -13.91 -3.16
CA PHE A 60 7.42 -14.18 -2.41
C PHE A 60 8.72 -13.91 -3.17
N GLU A 61 8.65 -13.57 -4.46
CA GLU A 61 9.83 -13.45 -5.32
C GLU A 61 9.85 -12.12 -6.07
N ALA A 62 11.04 -11.52 -6.16
CA ALA A 62 11.29 -10.26 -6.85
C ALA A 62 11.49 -10.46 -8.36
N THR A 63 10.51 -11.04 -9.04
CA THR A 63 10.57 -11.21 -10.50
C THR A 63 10.63 -9.86 -11.22
N PRO A 64 11.11 -9.79 -12.48
CA PRO A 64 11.10 -8.55 -13.25
C PRO A 64 9.71 -7.90 -13.32
N GLN A 65 8.64 -8.69 -13.42
CA GLN A 65 7.26 -8.20 -13.45
C GLN A 65 6.85 -7.58 -12.11
N VAL A 66 7.23 -8.19 -10.99
CA VAL A 66 6.95 -7.66 -9.64
C VAL A 66 7.71 -6.36 -9.41
N LYS A 67 8.99 -6.31 -9.81
CA LYS A 67 9.80 -5.08 -9.71
C LYS A 67 9.21 -3.95 -10.53
N GLN A 68 8.80 -4.23 -11.77
CA GLN A 68 8.14 -3.24 -12.62
C GLN A 68 6.82 -2.75 -12.01
N TRP A 69 5.99 -3.66 -11.51
CA TRP A 69 4.74 -3.28 -10.84
C TRP A 69 4.98 -2.37 -9.63
N LEU A 70 6.02 -2.63 -8.82
CA LEU A 70 6.42 -1.76 -7.72
C LEU A 70 6.87 -0.38 -8.22
N LEU A 71 7.70 -0.30 -9.26
CA LEU A 71 8.14 0.96 -9.86
C LEU A 71 6.99 1.84 -10.31
N ASP A 72 5.93 1.23 -10.83
CA ASP A 72 4.79 1.95 -11.42
C ASP A 72 3.74 2.35 -10.37
N ASN A 73 3.63 1.62 -9.26
CA ASN A 73 2.48 1.76 -8.35
C ASN A 73 2.82 2.07 -6.89
N MET A 74 4.05 1.81 -6.44
CA MET A 74 4.39 1.84 -5.01
C MET A 74 4.17 3.22 -4.38
N ILE A 75 4.54 4.31 -5.08
CA ILE A 75 4.30 5.69 -4.62
C ILE A 75 2.81 5.91 -4.39
N ASN A 76 1.98 5.63 -5.39
CA ASN A 76 0.53 5.85 -5.33
C ASN A 76 -0.11 5.12 -4.15
N TYR A 77 0.23 3.84 -3.95
CA TYR A 77 -0.34 3.07 -2.84
C TYR A 77 0.21 3.49 -1.47
N ILE A 78 1.48 3.86 -1.35
CA ILE A 78 2.00 4.40 -0.09
C ILE A 78 1.39 5.77 0.21
N CYS A 79 1.13 6.59 -0.80
CA CYS A 79 0.52 7.90 -0.58
C CYS A 79 -0.97 7.84 -0.25
N ALA A 80 -1.69 6.83 -0.77
CA ALA A 80 -3.15 6.75 -0.65
C ALA A 80 -3.66 5.76 0.41
N VAL A 81 -2.91 4.69 0.71
CA VAL A 81 -3.43 3.57 1.52
C VAL A 81 -2.70 3.51 2.86
N PRO A 82 -3.37 3.75 4.00
CA PRO A 82 -2.72 3.61 5.31
C PRO A 82 -2.51 2.13 5.67
N ASN A 83 -1.55 1.85 6.55
CA ASN A 83 -1.31 0.52 7.13
C ASN A 83 -1.07 -0.57 6.06
N ASN A 84 -0.29 -0.25 5.03
CA ASN A 84 0.01 -1.14 3.90
C ASN A 84 1.52 -1.36 3.66
N LEU A 85 2.38 -0.82 4.54
CA LEU A 85 3.83 -0.83 4.40
C LEU A 85 4.49 -1.18 5.72
N PHE A 86 5.22 -2.29 5.71
CA PHE A 86 5.94 -2.81 6.87
C PHE A 86 7.28 -3.42 6.43
N VAL A 87 8.21 -3.45 7.37
CA VAL A 87 9.41 -4.29 7.28
C VAL A 87 9.31 -5.36 8.35
N VAL A 88 9.59 -6.60 7.99
CA VAL A 88 9.52 -7.75 8.90
C VAL A 88 10.90 -8.37 8.97
N PHE A 89 11.54 -8.27 10.12
CA PHE A 89 12.84 -8.89 10.37
C PHE A 89 12.65 -10.27 10.99
N ILE A 90 13.14 -11.31 10.32
CA ILE A 90 13.15 -12.67 10.87
C ILE A 90 14.31 -12.77 11.87
N LYS A 91 14.03 -12.95 13.16
CA LYS A 91 15.07 -13.15 14.17
C LYS A 91 15.56 -14.59 14.20
N SER A 92 14.65 -15.54 14.16
CA SER A 92 14.97 -16.96 14.20
C SER A 92 13.86 -17.81 13.60
N VAL A 93 14.23 -19.01 13.16
CA VAL A 93 13.32 -20.01 12.60
C VAL A 93 12.87 -20.95 13.72
N SER A 94 11.57 -20.96 14.05
CA SER A 94 11.01 -21.92 15.02
C SER A 94 10.62 -23.23 14.33
N SER A 95 10.10 -23.15 13.10
CA SER A 95 9.80 -24.30 12.23
C SER A 95 9.73 -23.82 10.78
N SER A 96 9.51 -24.74 9.83
CA SER A 96 9.29 -24.40 8.42
C SER A 96 8.05 -23.53 8.14
N ARG A 97 7.19 -23.29 9.14
CA ARG A 97 5.98 -22.47 9.03
C ARG A 97 5.84 -21.39 10.08
N SER A 98 6.78 -21.28 11.02
CA SER A 98 6.69 -20.37 12.17
C SER A 98 8.04 -19.75 12.46
N TYR A 99 8.07 -18.43 12.56
CA TYR A 99 9.29 -17.64 12.69
C TYR A 99 9.12 -16.59 13.77
N ILE A 100 10.14 -16.40 14.60
CA ILE A 100 10.18 -15.29 15.54
C ILE A 100 10.62 -14.04 14.78
N THR A 101 9.85 -12.97 14.87
CA THR A 101 10.08 -11.76 14.08
C THR A 101 10.04 -10.49 14.91
N GLN A 102 10.63 -9.43 14.36
CA GLN A 102 10.32 -8.06 14.71
C GLN A 102 9.59 -7.41 13.53
N VAL A 103 8.38 -6.92 13.78
CA VAL A 103 7.59 -6.19 12.80
C VAL A 103 7.84 -4.71 13.00
N VAL A 104 8.14 -4.00 11.92
CA VAL A 104 8.33 -2.55 11.87
C VAL A 104 7.24 -1.98 10.98
N ARG A 105 6.32 -1.21 11.56
CA ARG A 105 5.37 -0.41 10.79
C ARG A 105 5.98 0.95 10.53
N ILE A 106 5.98 1.35 9.27
CA ILE A 106 6.46 2.65 8.83
C ILE A 106 5.26 3.60 8.83
N ASP A 107 5.26 4.58 9.73
CA ASP A 107 4.27 5.65 9.80
C ASP A 107 4.90 6.96 9.25
N PRO A 108 4.09 7.97 8.87
CA PRO A 108 4.61 9.19 8.23
C PRO A 108 5.72 9.94 8.96
N ARG A 109 5.68 9.95 10.30
CA ARG A 109 6.56 10.78 11.13
C ARG A 109 7.54 9.95 11.97
N GLN A 110 7.38 8.63 11.96
CA GLN A 110 8.10 7.71 12.83
C GLN A 110 7.89 6.28 12.34
N TYR A 111 8.63 5.33 12.88
CA TYR A 111 8.28 3.92 12.80
C TYR A 111 7.97 3.36 14.20
N VAL A 112 7.12 2.35 14.25
CA VAL A 112 6.85 1.58 15.47
C VAL A 112 7.26 0.14 15.28
N ARG A 113 7.80 -0.48 16.32
CA ARG A 113 8.33 -1.85 16.28
C ARG A 113 7.79 -2.70 17.42
N TRP A 114 7.49 -3.96 17.14
CA TRP A 114 7.10 -4.95 18.15
C TRP A 114 7.56 -6.34 17.73
N ASN A 115 7.64 -7.26 18.71
CA ASN A 115 7.95 -8.66 18.44
C ASN A 115 6.67 -9.42 18.08
N SER A 116 6.76 -10.35 17.14
CA SER A 116 5.64 -11.17 16.72
C SER A 116 6.11 -12.57 16.32
N THR A 117 5.16 -13.47 16.07
CA THR A 117 5.38 -14.75 15.43
C THR A 117 4.79 -14.71 14.03
N LEU A 118 5.64 -14.79 13.01
CA LEU A 118 5.21 -14.90 11.61
C LEU A 118 4.78 -16.33 11.33
N LEU A 119 3.57 -16.49 10.81
CA LEU A 119 3.03 -17.77 10.35
C LEU A 119 3.01 -17.78 8.81
N ASN A 120 3.64 -18.82 8.24
CA ASN A 120 3.60 -19.11 6.81
C ASN A 120 2.78 -20.39 6.57
N PRO A 121 1.47 -20.28 6.31
CA PRO A 121 0.64 -21.47 6.09
C PRO A 121 0.95 -22.18 4.77
N PHE A 122 1.61 -21.49 3.82
CA PHE A 122 1.99 -22.05 2.52
C PHE A 122 3.14 -23.06 2.65
N GLY A 123 3.97 -22.94 3.69
CA GLY A 123 5.11 -23.83 3.96
C GLY A 123 6.29 -23.72 2.98
N SER A 124 6.12 -23.00 1.88
CA SER A 124 7.17 -22.62 0.94
C SER A 124 6.91 -21.18 0.44
N PRO A 125 7.96 -20.35 0.26
CA PRO A 125 9.36 -20.63 0.59
C PRO A 125 9.61 -20.60 2.10
N THR A 126 10.71 -21.20 2.53
CA THR A 126 11.22 -21.01 3.90
C THR A 126 11.95 -19.69 4.01
N PHE A 127 11.75 -18.95 5.10
CA PHE A 127 12.43 -17.69 5.33
C PHE A 127 13.73 -17.87 6.11
N HIS A 128 14.72 -17.03 5.80
CA HIS A 128 16.03 -17.06 6.44
C HIS A 128 16.03 -16.20 7.69
N ALA A 129 16.75 -16.67 8.73
CA ALA A 129 17.02 -15.86 9.90
C ALA A 129 17.87 -14.64 9.53
N GLU A 130 17.80 -13.61 10.36
CA GLU A 130 18.54 -12.35 10.24
C GLU A 130 18.29 -11.61 8.91
N THR A 131 17.16 -11.89 8.26
CA THR A 131 16.81 -11.30 6.96
C THR A 131 15.60 -10.39 7.11
N PRO A 132 15.64 -9.16 6.59
CA PRO A 132 14.45 -8.31 6.48
C PRO A 132 13.63 -8.64 5.23
N TYR A 133 12.32 -8.53 5.37
CA TYR A 133 11.37 -8.68 4.28
C TYR A 133 10.50 -7.43 4.18
N LEU A 134 10.28 -6.95 2.97
CA LEU A 134 9.24 -5.97 2.68
C LEU A 134 7.88 -6.68 2.73
N LEU A 135 7.00 -6.22 3.62
CA LEU A 135 5.59 -6.57 3.60
C LEU A 135 4.79 -5.36 3.08
N PHE A 136 4.29 -5.46 1.86
CA PHE A 136 3.64 -4.35 1.15
C PHE A 136 2.38 -4.81 0.42
N SER A 137 1.35 -3.96 0.35
CA SER A 137 0.14 -4.26 -0.42
C SER A 137 -0.48 -2.99 -1.01
N ASN A 138 -1.23 -3.17 -2.10
CA ASN A 138 -2.12 -2.14 -2.64
C ASN A 138 -3.39 -1.94 -1.78
N LYS A 139 -3.60 -2.78 -0.76
CA LYS A 139 -4.72 -2.70 0.18
C LYS A 139 -4.20 -2.52 1.61
N LYS A 140 -5.10 -2.07 2.48
CA LYS A 140 -4.84 -2.04 3.93
C LYS A 140 -4.55 -3.46 4.42
N LEU A 141 -3.42 -3.66 5.07
CA LEU A 141 -3.04 -4.95 5.64
C LEU A 141 -3.75 -5.16 6.99
N PRO A 142 -4.18 -6.39 7.31
CA PRO A 142 -4.81 -6.73 8.60
C PRO A 142 -3.78 -6.86 9.74
N VAL A 143 -2.70 -6.06 9.71
CA VAL A 143 -1.65 -6.07 10.73
C VAL A 143 -2.01 -5.06 11.82
N VAL A 144 -2.13 -5.57 13.05
CA VAL A 144 -2.45 -4.78 14.25
C VAL A 144 -1.18 -4.61 15.08
N LYS A 145 -0.96 -3.38 15.58
CA LYS A 145 0.16 -3.06 16.47
C LYS A 145 0.15 -3.98 17.70
N ASP A 146 1.34 -4.42 18.12
CA ASP A 146 1.55 -5.28 19.29
C ASP A 146 0.88 -6.67 19.17
N SER A 147 0.41 -7.05 17.97
CA SER A 147 -0.09 -8.40 17.71
C SER A 147 1.03 -9.43 17.86
N SER A 148 0.75 -10.46 18.65
CA SER A 148 1.64 -11.61 18.86
C SER A 148 1.78 -12.50 17.62
N LYS A 149 0.90 -12.36 16.63
CA LYS A 149 0.91 -13.13 15.39
C LYS A 149 0.83 -12.23 14.16
N LEU A 150 1.61 -12.60 13.15
CA LEU A 150 1.57 -12.06 11.78
C LEU A 150 1.29 -13.23 10.83
N ASP A 151 0.05 -13.36 10.35
CA ASP A 151 -0.35 -14.51 9.53
C ASP A 151 -0.38 -14.17 8.03
N LEU A 152 0.54 -14.74 7.26
CA LEU A 152 0.60 -14.53 5.81
C LEU A 152 -0.61 -15.10 5.07
N GLY A 153 -1.32 -16.08 5.64
CA GLY A 153 -2.54 -16.63 5.03
C GLY A 153 -3.72 -15.66 5.05
N SER A 154 -3.70 -14.69 5.97
CA SER A 154 -4.74 -13.67 6.11
C SER A 154 -4.55 -12.46 5.21
N MET A 155 -3.43 -12.40 4.47
CA MET A 155 -3.09 -11.23 3.68
C MET A 155 -3.97 -11.10 2.44
N PRO A 156 -4.36 -9.87 2.06
CA PRO A 156 -5.10 -9.65 0.82
C PRO A 156 -4.26 -10.08 -0.38
N ALA A 157 -4.93 -10.43 -1.48
CA ALA A 157 -4.25 -10.69 -2.75
C ALA A 157 -3.32 -9.53 -3.13
N LEU A 158 -2.22 -9.86 -3.82
CA LEU A 158 -1.17 -8.91 -4.20
C LEU A 158 -0.34 -8.38 -3.04
N THR A 159 -0.32 -9.07 -1.91
CA THR A 159 0.61 -8.72 -0.84
C THR A 159 2.00 -9.22 -1.17
N THR A 160 2.98 -8.33 -1.22
CA THR A 160 4.39 -8.66 -1.37
C THR A 160 4.97 -9.05 -0.01
N PHE A 161 5.70 -10.17 0.06
CA PHE A 161 6.54 -10.55 1.19
C PHE A 161 7.90 -11.04 0.66
N ILE A 162 8.80 -10.10 0.38
CA ILE A 162 10.05 -10.35 -0.38
C ILE A 162 11.24 -9.82 0.40
N PRO A 163 12.40 -10.50 0.41
CA PRO A 163 13.63 -9.98 1.01
C PRO A 163 13.96 -8.57 0.52
N LEU A 164 14.27 -7.62 1.42
CA LEU A 164 14.57 -6.24 1.01
C LEU A 164 15.77 -6.16 0.06
N ARG A 165 16.78 -7.03 0.26
CA ARG A 165 17.98 -7.10 -0.59
C ARG A 165 17.64 -7.30 -2.08
N ASP A 166 16.54 -7.99 -2.38
CA ASP A 166 16.15 -8.30 -3.76
C ASP A 166 15.41 -7.12 -4.40
N LEU A 167 14.96 -6.15 -3.58
CA LEU A 167 14.20 -4.96 -3.95
C LEU A 167 14.97 -3.64 -3.79
N THR A 168 16.19 -3.64 -3.26
CA THR A 168 16.96 -2.42 -2.93
C THR A 168 16.99 -1.41 -4.08
N SER A 169 17.39 -1.83 -5.30
CA SER A 169 17.45 -0.92 -6.46
C SER A 169 16.07 -0.42 -6.92
N THR A 170 15.02 -1.23 -6.71
CA THR A 170 13.65 -0.87 -7.04
C THR A 170 13.14 0.20 -6.08
N ILE A 171 13.37 0.02 -4.78
CA ILE A 171 12.95 0.98 -3.75
C ILE A 171 13.73 2.28 -3.85
N ASP A 172 15.05 2.23 -4.09
CA ASP A 172 15.87 3.42 -4.35
C ASP A 172 15.35 4.20 -5.57
N THR A 173 14.99 3.51 -6.65
CA THR A 173 14.40 4.17 -7.83
C THR A 173 13.04 4.79 -7.52
N VAL A 174 12.18 4.11 -6.75
CA VAL A 174 10.89 4.63 -6.27
C VAL A 174 11.10 5.90 -5.44
N TYR A 175 12.05 5.87 -4.51
CA TYR A 175 12.37 7.01 -3.66
C TYR A 175 12.89 8.20 -4.47
N ARG A 176 13.85 7.99 -5.38
CA ARG A 176 14.37 9.05 -6.26
C ARG A 176 13.29 9.67 -7.15
N ARG A 177 12.35 8.87 -7.68
CA ARG A 177 11.21 9.38 -8.45
C ARG A 177 10.31 10.28 -7.60
N TRP A 178 10.06 9.90 -6.35
CA TRP A 178 9.28 10.68 -5.41
C TRP A 178 9.96 12.00 -5.02
N VAL A 179 11.26 11.99 -4.71
CA VAL A 179 12.04 13.21 -4.41
C VAL A 179 12.02 14.17 -5.61
N ASN A 180 12.30 13.68 -6.83
CA ASN A 180 12.29 14.53 -8.01
C ASN A 180 10.92 15.18 -8.26
N PHE A 181 9.84 14.46 -8.00
CA PHE A 181 8.48 15.00 -8.13
C PHE A 181 8.22 16.11 -7.10
N THR A 182 8.62 15.90 -5.84
CA THR A 182 8.42 16.89 -4.76
C THR A 182 9.26 18.15 -4.96
N GLU A 183 10.50 18.01 -5.41
CA GLU A 183 11.38 19.14 -5.75
C GLU A 183 10.84 19.95 -6.94
N GLN A 184 10.37 19.29 -8.00
CA GLN A 184 9.79 19.96 -9.17
C GLN A 184 8.47 20.67 -8.86
N ALA A 185 7.71 20.17 -7.87
CA ALA A 185 6.43 20.74 -7.48
C ALA A 185 6.55 22.03 -6.62
N ASN A 186 7.76 22.54 -6.36
CA ASN A 186 8.02 23.76 -5.57
C ASN A 186 7.30 23.77 -4.20
N SER A 187 7.13 22.60 -3.56
CA SER A 187 6.73 22.37 -2.15
C SER A 187 5.66 23.33 -1.56
N THR A 188 4.76 23.87 -2.38
CA THR A 188 3.61 24.67 -1.95
C THR A 188 2.32 23.87 -2.04
N THR A 189 2.40 22.69 -2.66
CA THR A 189 1.34 21.67 -2.70
C THR A 189 1.44 20.77 -1.47
N THR A 190 0.32 20.58 -0.79
CA THR A 190 0.18 19.67 0.36
C THR A 190 0.38 18.23 -0.10
N GLU A 191 1.62 17.78 -0.10
CA GLU A 191 1.93 16.37 -0.28
C GLU A 191 1.13 15.52 0.71
N PRO A 192 0.52 14.39 0.27
CA PRO A 192 -0.16 13.51 1.21
C PRO A 192 0.82 13.06 2.29
N ILE A 193 0.49 13.33 3.56
CA ILE A 193 1.36 13.02 4.70
C ILE A 193 1.84 11.55 4.70
N LEU A 194 1.05 10.64 4.13
CA LEU A 194 1.39 9.23 4.01
C LEU A 194 2.60 8.94 3.10
N CYS A 195 2.92 9.82 2.15
CA CYS A 195 4.06 9.69 1.25
C CYS A 195 5.40 9.80 1.99
N LEU A 196 5.46 10.54 3.11
CA LEU A 196 6.66 10.67 3.95
C LEU A 196 7.17 9.33 4.50
N ARG A 197 6.35 8.27 4.42
CA ARG A 197 6.78 6.89 4.71
C ARG A 197 7.87 6.38 3.76
N LEU A 198 7.99 6.94 2.55
CA LEU A 198 9.05 6.61 1.59
C LEU A 198 10.42 7.01 2.12
N GLU A 199 10.53 8.17 2.77
CA GLU A 199 11.76 8.64 3.43
C GLU A 199 12.19 7.67 4.54
N TRP A 200 11.26 7.24 5.38
CA TRP A 200 11.55 6.26 6.42
C TRP A 200 11.90 4.88 5.87
N LEU A 201 11.29 4.45 4.76
CA LEU A 201 11.61 3.19 4.12
C LEU A 201 13.03 3.21 3.55
N ASP A 202 13.40 4.29 2.86
CA ASP A 202 14.76 4.49 2.35
C ASP A 202 15.78 4.55 3.50
N TYR A 203 15.49 5.33 4.54
CA TYR A 203 16.32 5.40 5.75
C TYR A 203 16.54 4.02 6.40
N LEU A 204 15.47 3.21 6.53
CA LEU A 204 15.56 1.86 7.09
C LEU A 204 16.44 0.93 6.27
N ILE A 205 16.43 1.06 4.94
CA ILE A 205 17.25 0.27 4.02
C ILE A 205 18.72 0.71 4.10
N GLN A 206 18.98 2.01 4.12
CA GLN A 206 20.34 2.55 4.04
C GLN A 206 21.11 2.54 5.37
N TYR A 207 20.43 2.86 6.48
CA TYR A 207 21.13 3.21 7.73
C TYR A 207 20.95 2.21 8.86
N ILE A 208 19.84 1.47 8.91
CA ILE A 208 19.56 0.56 10.03
C ILE A 208 20.24 -0.81 9.85
N GLY A 209 21.00 -1.03 8.77
CA GLY A 209 21.79 -2.24 8.62
C GLY A 209 20.90 -3.49 8.70
N LEU A 210 19.77 -3.44 7.99
CA LEU A 210 19.03 -4.65 7.64
C LEU A 210 19.69 -5.37 6.43
N LEU A 211 20.93 -5.03 6.10
CA LEU A 211 21.83 -5.75 5.21
C LEU A 211 23.11 -6.10 5.97
#